data_AF-X1U2X5-F1
#
_entry.id   AF-X1U2X5-F1
#
_cell.length_a   1.000
_cell.length_b   1.000
_cell.length_c   1.000
_cell.angle_alpha   90.00
_cell.angle_beta   90.00
_cell.angle_gamma   90.00
#
_symmetry.space_group_name_H-M   'P 1'
#
loop_
_entity.id
_entity.type
_entity.pdbx_description
1 polymer ?
#
loop_
_entity_poly.entity_id
_entity_poly.type
_entity_poly.pdbx_seq_one_letter_code
_entity_poly.pdbx_strand_id
1 'polypeptide(L)' 'MKDIHVRFAGIEKAPESEQLSIIYIPDNRQILLPGRRYRIIIEGLSFEKWEGKQHSKAER' A
#
# COMPACT_ATOMS: atom_id res chain seq x y z
N MET A 1 19.94 -6.11 -11.11
CA MET A 1 18.70 -6.49 -10.42
C MET A 1 17.56 -5.80 -11.14
N LYS A 2 16.46 -6.49 -11.44
CA LYS A 2 15.35 -5.91 -12.22
C LYS A 2 14.33 -5.30 -11.25
N ASP A 3 13.92 -4.08 -11.56
CA ASP A 3 12.94 -3.33 -10.78
C ASP A 3 11.54 -3.53 -11.40
N ILE A 4 10.53 -3.72 -10.54
CA ILE A 4 9.13 -3.91 -10.91
C ILE A 4 8.34 -2.82 -10.22
N HIS A 5 7.82 -1.89 -11.01
CA HIS A 5 7.00 -0.79 -10.52
C HIS A 5 5.55 -1.27 -10.37
N VAL A 6 4.99 -0.99 -9.20
CA VAL A 6 3.62 -1.34 -8.85
C VAL A 6 2.87 -0.10 -8.36
N ARG A 7 1.59 -0.02 -8.71
CA ARG A 7 0.67 1.01 -8.25
C ARG A 7 -0.31 0.46 -7.23
N PHE A 8 -0.76 1.32 -6.32
CA PHE A 8 -1.82 1.01 -5.36
C PHE A 8 -3.12 0.68 -6.09
N ALA A 9 -3.75 -0.42 -5.70
CA ALA A 9 -5.03 -0.87 -6.24
C ALA A 9 -6.16 -0.83 -5.20
N GLY A 10 -5.86 -0.97 -3.91
CA GLY A 10 -6.88 -0.93 -2.87
C GLY A 10 -6.42 -1.48 -1.53
N ILE A 11 -7.36 -1.48 -0.58
CA ILE A 11 -7.22 -2.12 0.73
C ILE A 11 -8.32 -3.16 0.87
N GLU A 12 -7.95 -4.37 1.28
CA GLU A 12 -8.88 -5.46 1.58
C GLU A 12 -8.85 -5.78 3.07
N LYS A 13 -10.03 -5.91 3.68
CA LYS A 13 -10.16 -6.35 5.07
C LYS A 13 -10.35 -7.86 5.10
N ALA A 14 -9.52 -8.55 5.87
CA ALA A 14 -9.69 -9.97 6.08
C ALA A 14 -11.05 -10.25 6.77
N PRO A 15 -11.85 -11.23 6.32
CA PRO A 15 -13.19 -11.47 6.84
C PRO A 15 -13.26 -11.76 8.34
N GLU A 16 -12.20 -12.34 8.91
CA GLU A 16 -12.14 -12.81 10.30
C GLU A 16 -11.05 -12.13 11.14
N SER A 17 -10.39 -11.10 10.61
CA SER A 17 -9.36 -10.39 11.37
C SER A 17 -9.45 -8.89 11.17
N GLU A 18 -8.89 -8.14 12.14
CA GLU A 18 -8.73 -6.70 12.02
C GLU A 18 -7.59 -6.31 11.07
N GLN A 19 -7.00 -7.29 10.36
CA GLN A 19 -5.90 -7.02 9.44
C GLN A 19 -6.42 -6.42 8.14
N LEU A 20 -5.67 -5.42 7.68
CA LEU A 20 -5.85 -4.76 6.40
C LEU A 20 -4.71 -5.19 5.48
N SER A 21 -5.05 -5.68 4.29
CA SER A 21 -4.11 -5.99 3.22
C SER A 21 -4.10 -4.85 2.22
N ILE A 22 -2.91 -4.39 1.83
CA ILE A 22 -2.79 -3.40 0.75
C ILE A 22 -2.44 -4.13 -0.54
N ILE A 23 -3.23 -3.89 -1.58
CA ILE A 23 -3.10 -4.54 -2.88
C ILE A 23 -2.35 -3.60 -3.82
N TYR A 24 -1.31 -4.13 -4.48
CA TYR A 24 -0.58 -3.43 -5.53
C TYR A 24 -0.59 -4.24 -6.83
N ILE A 25 -0.66 -3.55 -7.97
CA ILE A 25 -0.69 -4.16 -9.30
C ILE A 25 0.49 -3.62 -10.12
N PRO A 26 1.25 -4.48 -10.83
CA PRO A 26 2.32 -4.02 -11.69
C PRO A 26 1.79 -3.25 -12.90
N ASP A 27 2.51 -2.20 -13.30
CA ASP A 27 2.08 -1.32 -14.40
C ASP A 27 2.05 -2.02 -15.75
N ASN A 28 2.92 -3.00 -15.92
CA ASN A 28 3.06 -3.79 -17.12
C ASN A 28 3.18 -5.26 -16.75
N ARG A 29 2.74 -6.15 -17.64
CA ARG A 29 2.93 -7.60 -17.48
C ARG A 29 4.42 -7.91 -17.25
N GLN A 30 4.72 -8.58 -16.14
CA GLN A 30 6.08 -9.01 -15.80
C GLN A 30 6.23 -10.52 -16.00
N ILE A 31 7.26 -10.93 -16.73
CA ILE A 31 7.71 -12.33 -16.78
C ILE A 31 8.83 -12.48 -15.76
N LEU A 32 8.64 -13.39 -14.79
CA LEU A 32 9.61 -13.68 -13.73
C LEU A 32 10.31 -14.99 -14.03
N LEU A 33 11.64 -14.95 -14.04
CA LEU A 33 12.50 -16.12 -14.11
C LEU A 33 12.75 -16.68 -12.69
N PRO A 34 12.62 -18.01 -12.48
CA PRO A 34 12.94 -18.67 -11.22
C PRO A 34 14.39 -18.40 -10.76
N GLY A 35 14.58 -18.37 -9.44
CA GLY A 35 15.91 -18.18 -8.83
C GLY A 35 16.49 -16.76 -8.93
N ARG A 36 15.77 -15.81 -9.57
CA ARG A 36 16.21 -14.41 -9.66
C ARG A 36 15.57 -13.55 -8.58
N ARG A 37 16.35 -12.59 -8.09
CA ARG A 37 15.88 -11.53 -7.20
C ARG A 37 15.38 -10.34 -8.02
N TYR A 38 14.23 -9.80 -7.60
CA TYR A 38 13.60 -8.61 -8.16
C TYR A 38 13.39 -7.60 -7.04
N ARG A 39 13.42 -6.31 -7.38
CA ARG A 39 13.07 -5.23 -6.46
C ARG A 39 11.68 -4.73 -6.83
N ILE A 40 10.76 -4.72 -5.86
CA ILE A 40 9.43 -4.11 -6.06
C ILE A 40 9.52 -2.64 -5.65
N ILE A 41 9.16 -1.75 -6.56
CA ILE A 41 9.09 -0.31 -6.32
C ILE A 41 7.61 0.07 -6.24
N ILE A 42 7.19 0.56 -5.08
CA ILE A 42 5.83 1.01 -4.83
C ILE A 42 5.77 2.51 -5.09
N GLU A 43 4.99 2.92 -6.08
CA GLU A 43 4.81 4.32 -6.43
C GLU A 43 3.46 4.85 -5.91
N GLY A 44 3.44 6.08 -5.38
CA GLY A 44 2.21 6.79 -5.05
C GLY A 44 1.65 6.61 -3.63
N LEU A 45 2.38 6.01 -2.68
CA LEU A 45 2.01 6.09 -1.26
C LEU A 45 2.49 7.42 -0.66
N SER A 46 1.71 8.48 -0.86
CA SER A 46 1.84 9.68 -0.03
C SER A 46 1.02 9.48 1.24
N PHE A 47 1.69 9.30 2.39
CA PHE A 47 1.03 9.35 3.68
C PHE A 47 0.71 10.80 4.01
N GLU A 48 -0.51 11.24 3.72
CA GLU A 48 -1.04 12.43 4.39
C GLU A 48 -1.28 12.04 5.83
N LYS A 49 -0.43 12.56 6.73
CA LYS A 49 -0.64 12.44 8.17
C LYS A 49 -2.03 12.98 8.47
N TRP A 50 -2.96 12.10 8.87
CA TRP A 50 -4.31 12.48 9.28
C TRP A 50 -4.20 13.41 10.50
N GLU A 51 -4.27 14.73 10.26
CA GLU A 51 -4.50 15.72 11.31
C GLU A 51 -6.00 15.78 11.60
N GLY A 52 -6.48 14.75 12.30
CA GLY A 52 -7.85 14.74 12.79
C GLY A 52 -8.01 15.95 13.70
N LYS A 53 -9.01 16.80 13.42
CA LYS A 53 -9.44 17.82 14.38
C LYS A 53 -9.76 17.09 15.69
N GLN A 54 -8.87 17.18 16.67
CA GLN A 54 -9.23 16.93 18.06
C GLN A 54 -10.29 17.98 18.40
N HIS A 55 -11.57 17.58 18.30
CA HIS A 55 -12.62 18.31 18.99
C HIS A 55 -12.42 18.07 20.49
N SER A 56 -11.54 18.86 21.12
CA SER A 56 -11.55 19.05 22.55
C SER A 56 -12.81 19.86 22.91
N LYS A 57 -13.92 19.15 23.16
CA LYS A 57 -14.98 19.70 24.01
C LYS A 57 -14.46 19.65 25.45
N ALA A 58 -13.84 20.74 25.89
CA ALA A 58 -13.74 21.09 27.29
C ALA A 58 -13.59 22.62 27.38
N GLU A 59 -14.23 23.21 28.38
CA GLU A 59 -14.28 24.64 28.75
C GLU A 59 -15.37 25.48 28.07
N ARG A 60 -16.60 25.35 28.61
CA ARG A 60 -17.26 26.47 29.27
C ARG A 60 -17.85 26.00 30.59
#